data_AF-A0A936LR88-F1
#
_entry.id   AF-A0A936LR88-F1
#
_cell.length_a   1.000
_cell.length_b   1.000
_cell.length_c   1.000
_cell.angle_alpha   90.00
_cell.angle_beta   90.00
_cell.angle_gamma   90.00
#
_symmetry.space_group_name_H-M   'P 1'
#
loop_
_entity.id
_entity.type
_entity.pdbx_description
1 polymer ?
#
loop_
_entity_poly.entity_id
_entity_poly.type
_entity_poly.pdbx_seq_one_letter_code
_entity_poly.pdbx_strand_id
1 'polypeptide(L)'
;MKHSEKLENLVVVGIEPFSNALATAQERIMSFSTALSFEVEFIARQEYIEQMDFASLHHLPGMIVVNASLALHHIQSEEQRLKTIESVKSLNPAAFVLIEPNVNHFEPDLMKRLKQCFHHFTAFLK
;
A
#
# COMPACT_ATOMS: atom_id res chain seq x y z
N MET A 1 32.91 10.39 -2.78
CA MET A 1 31.76 10.75 -1.91
C MET A 1 30.55 10.94 -2.81
N LYS A 2 29.54 10.07 -2.74
CA LYS A 2 28.26 10.34 -3.42
C LYS A 2 27.59 11.47 -2.64
N HIS A 3 27.30 12.58 -3.31
CA HIS A 3 26.39 13.58 -2.76
C HIS A 3 25.08 12.84 -2.41
N SER A 4 24.69 12.86 -1.13
CA SER A 4 23.32 12.53 -0.77
C SER A 4 22.48 13.67 -1.32
N GLU A 5 21.84 13.45 -2.47
CA GLU A 5 20.88 14.40 -3.00
C GLU A 5 19.82 14.64 -1.92
N LYS A 6 19.60 15.93 -1.60
CA LYS A 6 18.61 16.32 -0.61
C LYS A 6 17.24 16.13 -1.26
N LEU A 7 16.30 15.50 -0.56
CA LEU A 7 14.92 15.40 -1.03
C LEU A 7 14.34 16.81 -1.16
N GLU A 8 13.77 17.15 -2.31
CA GLU A 8 13.13 18.44 -2.57
C GLU A 8 11.61 18.34 -2.65
N ASN A 9 11.08 17.23 -3.19
CA ASN A 9 9.65 17.00 -3.38
C ASN A 9 9.29 15.55 -3.03
N LEU A 10 8.18 15.37 -2.31
CA LEU A 10 7.57 14.08 -2.01
C LEU A 10 6.11 14.08 -2.48
N VAL A 11 5.78 13.21 -3.42
CA VAL A 11 4.38 12.96 -3.82
C VAL A 11 3.90 11.69 -3.12
N VAL A 12 2.85 11.81 -2.32
CA VAL A 12 2.19 10.67 -1.68
C VAL A 12 0.89 10.38 -2.40
N VAL A 13 0.82 9.21 -3.04
CA VAL A 13 -0.43 8.73 -3.66
C VAL A 13 -1.14 7.81 -2.67
N GLY A 14 -2.28 8.25 -2.14
CA GLY A 14 -3.12 7.44 -1.26
C GLY A 14 -4.22 6.75 -2.06
N ILE A 15 -4.27 5.42 -2.04
CA ILE A 15 -5.27 4.62 -2.77
C ILE A 15 -6.13 3.89 -1.74
N GLU A 16 -7.41 4.22 -1.70
CA GLU A 16 -8.30 3.78 -0.63
C GLU A 16 -9.78 3.93 -1.05
N PRO A 17 -10.63 2.89 -0.97
CA PRO A 17 -12.04 3.00 -1.33
C PRO A 17 -12.85 3.97 -0.45
N PHE A 18 -12.43 4.21 0.80
CA PHE A 18 -13.16 5.05 1.74
C PHE A 18 -12.69 6.52 1.72
N SER A 19 -13.56 7.42 1.25
CA SER A 19 -13.24 8.86 1.11
C SER A 19 -12.89 9.57 2.41
N ASN A 20 -13.50 9.16 3.54
CA ASN A 20 -13.19 9.71 4.86
C ASN A 20 -11.77 9.34 5.33
N ALA A 21 -11.29 8.14 4.98
CA ALA A 21 -9.92 7.74 5.28
C ALA A 21 -8.92 8.55 4.46
N LEU A 22 -9.17 8.75 3.16
CA LEU A 22 -8.37 9.64 2.31
C LEU A 22 -8.34 11.07 2.83
N ALA A 23 -9.48 11.63 3.19
CA ALA A 23 -9.57 13.00 3.73
C ALA A 23 -8.77 13.13 5.04
N THR A 24 -8.89 12.14 5.93
CA THR A 24 -8.12 12.10 7.19
C THR A 24 -6.62 12.01 6.92
N ALA A 25 -6.20 11.16 5.98
CA ALA A 25 -4.80 11.01 5.61
C ALA A 25 -4.23 12.31 5.02
N GLN A 26 -4.96 12.93 4.09
CA GLN A 26 -4.58 14.21 3.50
C GLN A 26 -4.44 15.29 4.57
N GLU A 27 -5.43 15.47 5.43
CA GLU A 27 -5.37 16.46 6.51
C GLU A 27 -4.14 16.25 7.40
N ARG A 28 -3.90 15.02 7.83
CA ARG A 28 -2.76 14.66 8.68
C ARG A 28 -1.44 14.94 7.98
N ILE A 29 -1.24 14.43 6.76
CA ILE A 29 -0.01 14.60 5.99
C ILE A 29 0.28 16.08 5.74
N MET A 30 -0.73 16.83 5.28
CA MET A 30 -0.58 18.25 4.97
C MET A 30 -0.39 19.11 6.23
N SER A 31 -0.93 18.72 7.39
CA SER A 31 -0.68 19.44 8.64
C SER A 31 0.80 19.41 9.07
N PHE A 32 1.55 18.36 8.69
CA PHE A 32 2.97 18.22 8.99
C PHE A 32 3.88 18.77 7.88
N SER A 33 3.36 19.05 6.67
CA SER A 33 4.21 19.44 5.54
C SER A 33 4.99 20.73 5.80
N THR A 34 4.41 21.69 6.52
CA THR A 34 5.05 22.96 6.87
C THR A 34 6.27 22.82 7.79
N ALA A 35 6.42 21.69 8.48
CA ALA A 35 7.56 21.39 9.35
C ALA A 35 8.72 20.70 8.59
N LEU A 36 8.52 20.35 7.32
CA LEU A 36 9.49 19.62 6.51
C LEU A 36 10.34 20.60 5.68
N SER A 37 11.57 20.20 5.37
CA SER A 37 12.50 21.00 4.56
C SER A 37 12.36 20.77 3.04
N PHE A 38 11.26 20.11 2.63
CA PHE A 38 10.93 19.69 1.28
C PHE A 38 9.42 19.77 1.08
N GLU A 39 8.98 19.93 -0.16
CA GLU A 39 7.57 20.05 -0.50
C GLU A 39 6.88 18.68 -0.45
N VAL A 40 5.62 18.67 0.00
CA VAL A 40 4.79 17.46 0.03
C VAL A 40 3.48 17.70 -0.70
N GLU A 41 3.18 16.81 -1.64
CA GLU A 41 1.90 16.74 -2.33
C GLU A 41 1.19 15.43 -1.93
N PHE A 42 -0.13 15.50 -1.76
CA PHE A 42 -0.96 14.31 -1.56
C PHE A 42 -1.97 14.17 -2.71
N ILE A 43 -1.93 13.03 -3.40
CA ILE A 43 -2.85 12.67 -4.48
C ILE A 43 -3.77 11.57 -3.97
N ALA A 44 -5.05 11.90 -3.78
CA ALA A 44 -6.07 10.94 -3.36
C ALA A 44 -6.63 10.16 -4.57
N ARG A 45 -6.71 8.83 -4.44
CA ARG A 45 -7.30 7.90 -5.40
C ARG A 45 -8.35 7.06 -4.71
N GLN A 46 -9.62 7.45 -4.86
CA GLN A 46 -10.74 6.78 -4.22
C GLN A 46 -11.20 5.58 -5.04
N GLU A 47 -10.52 4.46 -4.86
CA GLU A 47 -10.73 3.24 -5.65
C GLU A 47 -10.18 2.01 -4.91
N TYR A 48 -10.63 0.82 -5.32
CA TYR A 48 -10.00 -0.42 -4.92
C TYR A 48 -8.70 -0.61 -5.69
N ILE A 49 -7.64 -1.09 -5.03
CA ILE A 49 -6.30 -1.18 -5.63
C ILE A 49 -6.27 -2.06 -6.88
N GLU A 50 -7.09 -3.11 -6.91
CA GLU A 50 -7.23 -4.03 -8.04
C GLU A 50 -8.00 -3.46 -9.24
N GLN A 51 -8.58 -2.26 -9.09
CA GLN A 51 -9.26 -1.52 -10.14
C GLN A 51 -8.41 -0.35 -10.65
N MET A 52 -7.26 -0.09 -10.01
CA MET A 52 -6.44 1.08 -10.30
C MET A 52 -5.74 1.00 -11.64
N ASP A 53 -5.83 2.10 -12.40
CA ASP A 53 -4.97 2.35 -13.55
C ASP A 53 -3.62 2.93 -13.09
N PHE A 54 -2.66 2.03 -12.85
CA PHE A 54 -1.30 2.41 -12.45
C PHE A 54 -0.53 3.16 -13.55
N ALA A 55 -0.89 3.02 -14.84
CA ALA A 55 -0.23 3.78 -15.91
C ALA A 55 -0.51 5.28 -15.77
N SER A 56 -1.62 5.65 -15.12
CA SER A 56 -1.92 7.04 -14.78
C SER A 56 -0.86 7.69 -13.87
N LEU A 57 0.02 6.92 -13.21
CA LEU A 57 1.07 7.44 -12.33
C LEU A 57 2.42 7.64 -13.04
N HIS A 58 2.60 7.15 -14.28
CA HIS A 58 3.89 7.21 -14.99
C HIS A 58 4.39 8.63 -15.28
N HIS A 59 3.51 9.63 -15.22
CA HIS A 59 3.89 11.04 -15.40
C HIS A 59 4.52 11.67 -14.14
N LEU A 60 4.43 11.01 -12.98
CA LEU A 60 5.01 11.52 -11.74
C LEU A 60 6.54 11.40 -11.77
N PRO A 61 7.28 12.47 -11.46
CA PRO A 61 8.72 12.46 -11.49
C PRO A 61 9.31 11.73 -10.26
N GLY A 62 10.53 11.23 -10.42
CA GLY A 62 11.34 10.73 -9.31
C GLY A 62 11.28 9.23 -9.08
N MET A 63 11.77 8.82 -7.91
CA MET A 63 11.87 7.41 -7.53
C MET A 63 10.55 6.93 -6.90
N ILE A 64 9.99 5.85 -7.44
CA ILE A 64 8.75 5.26 -6.90
C ILE A 64 9.08 4.24 -5.82
N VAL A 65 8.46 4.39 -4.66
CA VAL A 65 8.44 3.39 -3.58
C VAL A 65 6.99 3.01 -3.33
N VAL A 66 6.70 1.72 -3.32
CA VAL A 66 5.35 1.20 -3.08
C VAL A 66 5.31 0.56 -1.71
N ASN A 67 4.35 0.98 -0.89
CA ASN A 67 4.04 0.36 0.39
C ASN A 67 2.65 -0.28 0.34
N ALA A 68 2.59 -1.60 0.35
CA ALA A 68 1.37 -2.39 0.47
C ALA A 68 1.28 -2.94 1.90
N SER A 69 0.67 -2.18 2.80
CA SER A 69 0.46 -2.60 4.18
C SER A 69 -0.96 -3.12 4.37
N LEU A 70 -1.08 -4.42 4.66
CA LEU A 70 -2.35 -5.09 4.93
C LEU A 70 -3.37 -4.88 3.80
N ALA A 71 -2.91 -4.86 2.55
CA ALA A 71 -3.72 -4.43 1.42
C ALA A 71 -4.13 -5.59 0.51
N LEU A 72 -3.20 -6.49 0.19
CA LEU A 72 -3.43 -7.50 -0.85
C LEU A 72 -4.38 -8.60 -0.39
N HIS A 73 -4.47 -8.89 0.91
CA HIS A 73 -5.38 -9.91 1.42
C HIS A 73 -6.86 -9.52 1.33
N HIS A 74 -7.18 -8.25 1.05
CA HIS A 74 -8.55 -7.82 0.76
C HIS A 74 -9.04 -8.29 -0.63
N ILE A 75 -8.10 -8.48 -1.56
CA ILE A 75 -8.38 -8.99 -2.90
C ILE A 75 -8.64 -10.49 -2.82
N GLN A 76 -9.88 -10.89 -3.10
CA GLN A 76 -10.36 -12.24 -2.81
C GLN A 76 -9.74 -13.31 -3.72
N SER A 77 -9.58 -13.03 -5.02
CA SER A 77 -9.05 -14.02 -5.96
C SER A 77 -7.52 -13.97 -6.03
N GLU A 78 -6.90 -15.14 -6.20
CA GLU A 78 -5.46 -15.23 -6.45
C GLU A 78 -5.07 -14.57 -7.78
N GLU A 79 -5.88 -14.78 -8.82
CA GLU A 79 -5.68 -14.19 -10.15
C GLU A 79 -5.62 -12.65 -10.07
N GLN A 80 -6.57 -12.03 -9.37
CA GLN A 80 -6.61 -10.57 -9.26
C GLN A 80 -5.48 -10.04 -8.37
N ARG A 81 -5.07 -10.78 -7.33
CA ARG A 81 -3.86 -10.44 -6.54
C ARG A 81 -2.61 -10.42 -7.41
N LEU A 82 -2.41 -11.45 -8.22
CA LEU A 82 -1.27 -11.54 -9.14
C LEU A 82 -1.29 -10.39 -10.14
N LYS A 83 -2.44 -10.13 -10.77
CA LYS A 83 -2.61 -9.01 -11.71
C LYS A 83 -2.30 -7.65 -11.05
N THR A 84 -2.74 -7.43 -9.82
CA THR A 84 -2.43 -6.19 -9.09
C THR A 84 -0.92 -6.05 -8.84
N ILE A 85 -0.24 -7.13 -8.44
CA ILE A 85 1.23 -7.12 -8.25
C ILE A 85 1.95 -6.86 -9.58
N GLU A 86 1.48 -7.44 -10.69
CA GLU A 86 2.02 -7.18 -12.03
C GLU A 86 1.85 -5.71 -12.44
N SER A 87 0.67 -5.11 -12.18
CA SER A 87 0.43 -3.69 -12.41
C SER A 87 1.33 -2.80 -11.56
N VAL A 88 1.52 -3.13 -10.28
CA VAL A 88 2.48 -2.44 -9.40
C VAL A 88 3.91 -2.54 -9.94
N LYS A 89 4.31 -3.72 -10.40
CA LYS A 89 5.63 -3.95 -11.02
C LYS A 89 5.83 -3.09 -12.27
N SER A 90 4.78 -2.80 -13.03
CA SER A 90 4.85 -1.95 -14.23
C SER A 90 5.23 -0.49 -13.93
N LEU A 91 5.13 -0.04 -12.67
CA LEU A 91 5.67 1.25 -12.22
C LEU A 91 7.21 1.27 -12.12
N ASN A 92 7.86 0.10 -12.22
CA ASN A 92 9.29 -0.07 -11.97
C ASN A 92 9.73 0.54 -10.61
N PRO A 93 9.11 0.13 -9.49
CA PRO A 93 9.41 0.71 -8.19
C PRO A 93 10.85 0.37 -7.75
N ALA A 94 11.53 1.33 -7.14
CA ALA A 94 12.84 1.09 -6.53
C ALA A 94 12.74 0.18 -5.29
N ALA A 95 11.59 0.19 -4.62
CA ALA A 95 11.27 -0.73 -3.54
C ALA A 95 9.76 -1.03 -3.51
N PHE A 96 9.44 -2.30 -3.25
CA PHE A 96 8.09 -2.75 -2.94
C PHE A 96 8.08 -3.36 -1.53
N VAL A 97 7.46 -2.67 -0.59
CA VAL A 97 7.32 -3.09 0.80
C VAL A 97 5.96 -3.75 0.96
N LEU A 98 5.95 -5.01 1.38
CA LEU A 98 4.75 -5.81 1.59
C LEU A 98 4.65 -6.23 3.05
N ILE A 99 3.53 -5.87 3.69
CA ILE A 99 3.23 -6.27 5.07
C ILE A 99 1.88 -6.97 5.05
N GLU A 100 1.86 -8.27 5.38
CA GLU A 100 0.65 -9.08 5.34
C GLU A 100 0.57 -10.02 6.56
N PRO A 101 -0.65 -10.46 6.96
CA PRO A 101 -0.78 -11.47 8.01
C PRO A 101 -0.05 -12.76 7.62
N ASN A 102 0.79 -13.27 8.52
CA ASN A 102 1.47 -14.56 8.33
C ASN A 102 0.54 -15.72 8.77
N VAL A 103 -0.51 -15.96 7.99
CA VAL A 103 -1.51 -16.99 8.26
C VAL A 103 -2.26 -17.35 6.97
N ASN A 104 -2.58 -18.64 6.79
CA ASN A 104 -3.33 -19.11 5.63
C ASN A 104 -4.85 -19.07 5.89
N HIS A 105 -5.49 -17.94 5.60
CA HIS A 105 -6.97 -17.85 5.63
C HIS A 105 -7.63 -18.39 4.35
N PHE A 106 -6.84 -18.75 3.34
CA PHE A 106 -7.31 -19.21 2.03
C PHE A 106 -7.44 -20.74 1.95
N GLU A 107 -7.15 -21.46 3.03
CA GLU A 107 -7.30 -22.91 3.14
C GLU A 107 -8.78 -23.30 2.90
N PRO A 108 -9.10 -24.17 1.92
CA PRO A 108 -10.47 -24.56 1.63
C PRO A 108 -11.11 -25.40 2.74
N ASP A 109 -10.33 -26.27 3.41
CA ASP A 109 -10.83 -27.09 4.51
C ASP A 109 -11.15 -26.22 5.73
N LEU A 110 -12.42 -26.23 6.16
CA LEU A 110 -12.90 -25.39 7.25
C LEU A 110 -12.14 -25.67 8.57
N MET A 111 -11.88 -26.93 8.89
CA MET A 111 -11.27 -27.30 10.17
C MET A 111 -9.79 -26.91 10.22
N LYS A 112 -9.07 -27.08 9.11
CA LYS A 112 -7.68 -26.60 8.99
C LYS A 112 -7.61 -25.08 9.05
N ARG A 113 -8.51 -24.38 8.35
CA ARG A 113 -8.60 -22.91 8.38
C ARG A 113 -8.87 -22.39 9.79
N LEU A 114 -9.82 -22.99 10.52
CA LEU A 114 -10.11 -22.63 11.92
C LEU A 114 -8.90 -22.84 12.84
N LYS A 115 -8.18 -23.96 12.69
CA LYS A 115 -6.96 -24.24 13.46
C LYS A 115 -5.88 -23.19 13.19
N GLN A 116 -5.71 -22.77 11.93
CA GLN A 116 -4.77 -21.72 11.55
C GLN A 116 -5.16 -20.37 12.13
N CYS A 117 -6.45 -19.98 12.06
CA CYS A 117 -6.96 -18.78 12.70
C CYS A 117 -6.68 -18.79 14.21
N PHE A 118 -6.99 -19.90 14.89
CA PHE A 118 -6.81 -20.01 16.34
C PHE A 118 -5.35 -19.81 16.75
N HIS A 119 -4.41 -20.49 16.07
CA HIS A 119 -2.98 -20.30 16.34
C HIS A 119 -2.52 -18.87 16.08
N HIS A 120 -2.98 -18.24 15.00
CA HIS A 120 -2.61 -16.88 14.66
C HIS A 120 -3.11 -15.88 15.72
N PHE A 121 -4.40 -15.88 16.04
CA PHE A 121 -4.97 -14.90 16.97
C PHE A 121 -4.53 -15.12 18.43
N THR A 122 -4.36 -16.37 18.87
CA THR A 122 -3.87 -16.63 20.23
C THR A 122 -2.41 -16.23 20.44
N ALA A 123 -1.61 -16.08 19.37
CA ALA A 123 -0.25 -15.58 19.49
C ALA A 123 -0.20 -14.09 19.89
N PHE A 124 -1.23 -13.29 19.60
CA PHE A 124 -1.31 -11.87 19.95
C PHE A 124 -1.92 -11.59 21.32
N LEU A 125 -2.49 -12.62 21.97
CA LEU A 125 -3.19 -12.50 23.26
C LEU A 125 -2.34 -12.95 24.45
N LYS A 126 -1.02 -13.08 24.25
CA LYS A 126 -0.06 -13.46 25.29
C LYS A 126 0.59 -12.26 25.93
#